data_AF-A0A164M2E7-F1
#
_entry.id   AF-A0A164M2E7-F1
#
_cell.length_a   1.000
_cell.length_b   1.000
_cell.length_c   1.000
_cell.angle_alpha   90.00
_cell.angle_beta   90.00
_cell.angle_gamma   90.00
#
_symmetry.space_group_name_H-M   'P 1'
#
loop_
_entity.id
_entity.type
_entity.pdbx_description
1 polymer ?
#
loop_
_entity_poly.entity_id
_entity_poly.type
_entity_poly.pdbx_seq_one_letter_code
_entity_poly.pdbx_strand_id
1 'polypeptide(L)'
;MVSEPKKGKNGKTWDILKILEMFGSNICQLLLFAHAIVGCDTTSKPYGLGKGSTLKLLKKEVDTAREKAMTLIYGGNNNEDINSLRYKIFTQKVSAATSFVNPHDIPPISAAFVHHSRRVYPQVQVWIGNYILEPLHWGWKLSDDLLLPITTELPPAPAELLKVIKCSCAGSCESNRFTCRKNQIPCSIACKNCKGLNCPNSPEIDKNDDDMV
;
A
#
# COMPACT_ATOMS: atom_id res chain seq x y z
N MET A 1 -42.90 -13.13 -30.34
CA MET A 1 -42.75 -14.30 -29.44
C MET A 1 -41.99 -13.83 -28.22
N VAL A 2 -42.70 -13.63 -27.11
CA VAL A 2 -42.08 -13.33 -25.81
C VAL A 2 -41.48 -14.65 -25.32
N SER A 3 -40.16 -14.73 -25.23
CA SER A 3 -39.49 -15.89 -24.66
C SER A 3 -39.85 -16.00 -23.18
N GLU A 4 -40.45 -17.12 -22.79
CA GLU A 4 -40.70 -17.45 -21.39
C GLU A 4 -39.39 -17.42 -20.59
N PRO A 5 -39.41 -16.93 -19.33
CA PRO A 5 -38.23 -16.95 -18.49
C PRO A 5 -37.90 -18.39 -18.13
N LYS A 6 -36.71 -18.84 -18.55
CA LYS A 6 -36.16 -20.15 -18.19
C LYS A 6 -36.16 -20.30 -16.66
N LYS A 7 -36.90 -21.28 -16.14
CA LYS A 7 -36.78 -21.76 -14.75
C LYS A 7 -35.31 -22.12 -14.49
N GLY A 8 -34.60 -21.31 -13.72
CA GLY A 8 -33.18 -21.53 -13.43
C GLY A 8 -32.76 -20.96 -12.08
N LYS A 9 -32.36 -21.88 -11.18
CA LYS A 9 -31.68 -21.69 -9.87
C LYS A 9 -32.27 -20.63 -8.94
N ASN A 10 -32.75 -21.03 -7.76
CA ASN A 10 -33.16 -20.15 -6.67
C ASN A 10 -32.20 -18.94 -6.54
N GLY A 11 -32.64 -17.79 -7.06
CA GLY A 11 -31.87 -16.56 -6.97
C GLY A 11 -31.73 -16.17 -5.50
N LYS A 12 -30.53 -15.80 -5.07
CA LYS A 12 -30.35 -15.20 -3.76
C LYS A 12 -30.91 -13.78 -3.83
N THR A 13 -32.03 -13.54 -3.17
CA THR A 13 -32.57 -12.20 -2.95
C THR A 13 -31.98 -11.61 -1.68
N TRP A 14 -31.50 -10.38 -1.75
CA TRP A 14 -30.95 -9.64 -0.60
C TRP A 14 -31.87 -8.48 -0.27
N ASP A 15 -32.39 -8.45 0.96
CA ASP A 15 -33.18 -7.33 1.47
C ASP A 15 -32.22 -6.24 1.99
N ILE A 16 -32.11 -5.15 1.23
CA ILE A 16 -31.20 -4.05 1.54
C ILE A 16 -31.60 -3.38 2.85
N LEU A 17 -32.90 -3.19 3.11
CA LEU A 17 -33.37 -2.52 4.32
C LEU A 17 -33.00 -3.33 5.56
N LYS A 18 -33.21 -4.65 5.51
CA LYS A 18 -32.80 -5.56 6.59
C LYS A 18 -31.29 -5.56 6.80
N ILE A 19 -30.51 -5.50 5.72
CA ILE A 19 -29.04 -5.41 5.81
C ILE A 19 -28.60 -4.08 6.46
N LEU A 20 -29.25 -2.97 6.12
CA LEU A 20 -28.97 -1.66 6.72
C LEU A 20 -29.28 -1.66 8.22
N GLU A 21 -30.42 -2.25 8.62
CA GLU A 21 -30.78 -2.43 10.03
C GLU A 21 -29.73 -3.28 10.78
N MET A 22 -29.28 -4.38 10.16
CA MET A 22 -28.27 -5.27 10.76
C MET A 22 -26.90 -4.60 10.95
N PHE A 23 -26.49 -3.71 10.05
CA PHE A 23 -25.18 -3.04 10.12
C PHE A 23 -25.20 -1.78 11.00
N GLY A 24 -26.33 -1.07 11.07
CA GLY A 24 -26.45 0.18 11.81
C GLY A 24 -25.78 1.37 11.12
N SER A 25 -26.15 2.59 11.55
CA SER A 25 -25.78 3.86 10.91
C SER A 25 -24.27 4.06 10.77
N ASN A 26 -23.50 3.78 11.83
CA ASN A 26 -22.05 3.99 11.84
C ASN A 26 -21.32 3.16 10.78
N ILE A 27 -21.69 1.88 10.65
CA ILE A 27 -21.07 1.00 9.64
C ILE A 27 -21.48 1.45 8.24
N CYS A 28 -22.74 1.81 8.04
CA CYS A 28 -23.25 2.28 6.75
C CYS A 28 -22.50 3.52 6.24
N GLN A 29 -22.12 4.44 7.13
CA GLN A 29 -21.29 5.60 6.76
C GLN A 29 -19.87 5.19 6.35
N LEU A 30 -19.29 4.17 7.01
CA LEU A 30 -17.96 3.65 6.69
C LEU A 30 -17.93 2.79 5.42
N LEU A 31 -19.07 2.24 4.96
CA LEU A 31 -19.10 1.36 3.77
C LEU A 31 -18.55 2.03 2.52
N LEU A 32 -18.96 3.29 2.28
CA LEU A 32 -18.51 4.05 1.12
C LEU A 32 -17.00 4.30 1.20
N PHE A 33 -16.52 4.79 2.34
CA PHE A 33 -15.09 5.00 2.58
C PHE A 33 -14.29 3.70 2.43
N ALA A 34 -14.74 2.62 3.07
CA ALA A 34 -14.10 1.31 3.00
C ALA A 34 -14.07 0.77 1.57
N HIS A 35 -15.11 1.01 0.76
CA HIS A 35 -15.13 0.62 -0.65
C HIS A 35 -14.13 1.44 -1.46
N ALA A 36 -14.10 2.75 -1.31
CA ALA A 36 -13.20 3.61 -2.07
C ALA A 36 -11.73 3.44 -1.66
N ILE A 37 -11.42 3.30 -0.37
CA ILE A 37 -10.04 3.21 0.13
C ILE A 37 -9.34 1.91 -0.28
N VAL A 38 -10.09 0.80 -0.39
CA VAL A 38 -9.56 -0.50 -0.86
C VAL A 38 -9.70 -0.71 -2.37
N GLY A 39 -10.19 0.30 -3.09
CA GLY A 39 -10.35 0.28 -4.53
C GLY A 39 -11.80 0.11 -4.99
N CYS A 40 -12.16 0.97 -5.92
CA CYS A 40 -13.37 0.93 -6.73
C CYS A 40 -13.01 1.29 -8.18
N ASP A 41 -13.99 1.57 -9.03
CA ASP A 41 -13.73 1.83 -10.45
C ASP A 41 -12.85 3.08 -10.68
N THR A 42 -12.85 4.02 -9.73
CA THR A 42 -12.13 5.30 -9.82
C THR A 42 -10.93 5.41 -8.88
N THR A 43 -10.73 4.43 -7.99
CA THR A 43 -9.63 4.43 -7.02
C THR A 43 -8.84 3.14 -7.07
N SER A 44 -7.53 3.24 -6.91
CA SER A 44 -6.64 2.08 -6.98
C SER A 44 -6.94 1.07 -5.88
N LYS A 45 -6.73 -0.22 -6.16
CA LYS A 45 -6.81 -1.29 -5.16
C LYS A 45 -5.43 -1.53 -4.54
N PRO A 46 -5.24 -1.31 -3.23
CA PRO A 46 -4.09 -1.81 -2.50
C PRO A 46 -4.00 -3.35 -2.63
N TYR A 47 -2.82 -3.86 -2.98
CA TYR A 47 -2.63 -5.28 -3.24
C TYR A 47 -2.79 -6.11 -1.95
N GLY A 48 -3.37 -7.31 -2.08
CA GLY A 48 -3.59 -8.23 -0.96
C GLY A 48 -4.73 -7.85 -0.01
N LEU A 49 -5.43 -6.73 -0.26
CA LEU A 49 -6.45 -6.20 0.64
C LEU A 49 -7.87 -6.41 0.09
N GLY A 50 -8.79 -6.76 0.98
CA GLY A 50 -10.18 -7.13 0.66
C GLY A 50 -11.20 -6.31 1.43
N LYS A 51 -12.34 -6.00 0.80
CA LYS A 51 -13.41 -5.16 1.38
C LYS A 51 -13.89 -5.66 2.75
N GLY A 52 -14.09 -6.97 2.90
CA GLY A 52 -14.62 -7.56 4.13
C GLY A 52 -13.65 -7.53 5.31
N SER A 53 -12.35 -7.78 5.10
CA SER A 53 -11.35 -7.69 6.16
C SER A 53 -11.12 -6.26 6.59
N THR A 54 -11.04 -5.32 5.63
CA THR A 54 -10.90 -3.90 5.91
C THR A 54 -12.11 -3.33 6.65
N LEU A 55 -13.34 -3.68 6.27
CA LEU A 55 -14.52 -3.20 6.99
C LEU A 55 -14.54 -3.66 8.46
N LYS A 56 -14.16 -4.90 8.73
CA LYS A 56 -14.04 -5.42 10.11
C LYS A 56 -13.00 -4.65 10.92
N LEU A 57 -11.92 -4.22 10.27
CA LEU A 57 -10.86 -3.46 10.90
C LEU A 57 -11.29 -2.01 11.19
N LEU A 58 -11.83 -1.31 10.19
CA LEU A 58 -12.31 0.07 10.32
C LEU A 58 -13.45 0.18 11.34
N LYS A 59 -14.27 -0.87 11.50
CA LYS A 59 -15.31 -0.93 12.54
C LYS A 59 -14.72 -0.83 13.96
N LYS A 60 -13.52 -1.36 14.20
CA LYS A 60 -12.90 -1.34 15.54
C LYS A 60 -12.32 0.04 15.90
N GLU A 61 -12.01 0.85 14.89
CA GLU A 61 -11.18 2.05 15.00
C GLU A 61 -11.85 3.23 14.27
N VAL A 62 -13.16 3.42 14.50
CA VAL A 62 -14.00 4.39 13.76
C VAL A 62 -13.44 5.82 13.86
N ASP A 63 -12.88 6.20 15.01
CA ASP A 63 -12.36 7.54 15.27
C ASP A 63 -10.94 7.75 14.69
N THR A 64 -10.21 6.67 14.42
CA THR A 64 -8.80 6.70 13.97
C THR A 64 -8.67 6.65 12.42
N ALA A 65 -9.80 6.58 11.72
CA ALA A 65 -9.90 6.05 10.35
C ALA A 65 -9.42 6.96 9.20
N ARG A 66 -8.97 8.20 9.42
CA ARG A 66 -8.54 9.07 8.30
C ARG A 66 -7.05 9.00 7.98
N GLU A 67 -6.18 9.34 8.93
CA GLU A 67 -4.74 9.39 8.68
C GLU A 67 -4.07 8.02 8.83
N LYS A 68 -4.61 7.17 9.69
CA LYS A 68 -4.02 5.87 10.05
C LYS A 68 -4.71 4.68 9.41
N ALA A 69 -5.77 4.89 8.62
CA ALA A 69 -6.47 3.79 7.95
C ALA A 69 -5.52 2.92 7.14
N MET A 70 -4.57 3.51 6.41
CA MET A 70 -3.64 2.71 5.61
C MET A 70 -2.70 1.88 6.47
N THR A 71 -2.14 2.46 7.53
CA THR A 71 -1.29 1.74 8.50
C THR A 71 -2.05 0.56 9.10
N LEU A 72 -3.27 0.79 9.57
CA LEU A 72 -4.14 -0.23 10.13
C LEU A 72 -4.44 -1.34 9.11
N ILE A 73 -4.85 -0.98 7.88
CA ILE A 73 -5.23 -1.94 6.84
C ILE A 73 -4.06 -2.88 6.49
N TYR A 74 -2.82 -2.39 6.58
CA TYR A 74 -1.60 -3.18 6.40
C TYR A 74 -1.10 -3.88 7.68
N GLY A 75 -1.88 -3.86 8.77
CA GLY A 75 -1.61 -4.58 10.01
C GLY A 75 -0.67 -3.84 10.99
N GLY A 76 -0.41 -2.55 10.78
CA GLY A 76 0.31 -1.73 11.75
C GLY A 76 -0.58 -1.27 12.91
N ASN A 77 0.03 -0.59 13.88
CA ASN A 77 -0.66 -0.06 15.06
C ASN A 77 -0.89 1.47 14.96
N ASN A 78 -1.66 2.02 15.91
CA ASN A 78 -2.01 3.45 15.92
C ASN A 78 -0.82 4.40 16.17
N ASN A 79 0.34 3.91 16.61
CA ASN A 79 1.52 4.74 16.88
C ASN A 79 2.58 4.65 15.77
N GLU A 80 2.37 3.80 14.76
CA GLU A 80 3.27 3.65 13.61
C GLU A 80 2.77 4.53 12.44
N ASP A 81 3.69 5.22 11.78
CA ASP A 81 3.42 5.82 10.47
C ASP A 81 3.59 4.77 9.34
N ILE A 82 3.05 5.09 8.16
CA ILE A 82 3.03 4.16 7.03
C ILE A 82 4.43 3.88 6.46
N ASN A 83 5.37 4.84 6.54
CA ASN A 83 6.74 4.67 6.03
C ASN A 83 7.53 3.72 6.95
N SER A 84 7.43 3.92 8.27
CA SER A 84 8.01 3.01 9.27
C SER A 84 7.45 1.59 9.14
N LEU A 85 6.13 1.46 8.99
CA LEU A 85 5.49 0.16 8.75
C LEU A 85 5.99 -0.48 7.45
N ARG A 86 6.10 0.30 6.37
CA ARG A 86 6.62 -0.17 5.08
C ARG A 86 8.04 -0.70 5.21
N TYR A 87 8.92 0.02 5.89
CA TYR A 87 10.31 -0.42 6.12
C TYR A 87 10.38 -1.71 6.94
N LYS A 88 9.60 -1.80 8.02
CA LYS A 88 9.48 -3.00 8.86
C LYS A 88 9.00 -4.22 8.07
N ILE A 89 7.94 -4.08 7.27
CA ILE A 89 7.44 -5.20 6.45
C ILE A 89 8.44 -5.56 5.35
N PHE A 90 9.09 -4.57 4.72
CA PHE A 90 10.12 -4.81 3.71
C PHE A 90 11.30 -5.61 4.25
N THR A 91 11.88 -5.19 5.38
CA THR A 91 13.02 -5.86 6.01
C THR A 91 12.69 -7.30 6.40
N GLN A 92 11.51 -7.52 7.00
CA GLN A 92 11.00 -8.87 7.30
C GLN A 92 10.90 -9.73 6.03
N LYS A 93 10.25 -9.23 4.97
CA LYS A 93 10.12 -9.97 3.71
C LYS A 93 11.46 -10.26 3.07
N VAL A 94 12.36 -9.28 2.99
CA VAL A 94 13.69 -9.45 2.38
C VAL A 94 14.53 -10.47 3.13
N SER A 95 14.45 -10.51 4.46
CA SER A 95 15.22 -11.45 5.27
C SER A 95 14.81 -12.92 5.07
N ALA A 96 13.54 -13.17 4.74
CA ALA A 96 12.96 -14.49 4.53
C ALA A 96 12.83 -14.89 3.05
N ALA A 97 12.90 -13.93 2.12
CA ALA A 97 12.62 -14.17 0.71
C ALA A 97 13.76 -14.93 0.00
N THR A 98 13.38 -15.97 -0.73
CA THR A 98 14.23 -16.66 -1.70
C THR A 98 14.16 -16.02 -3.10
N SER A 99 13.18 -15.15 -3.32
CA SER A 99 12.93 -14.43 -4.58
C SER A 99 12.87 -12.91 -4.38
N PHE A 100 12.68 -12.17 -5.47
CA PHE A 100 12.43 -10.73 -5.42
C PHE A 100 11.13 -10.43 -4.65
N VAL A 101 11.15 -9.40 -3.81
CA VAL A 101 9.97 -8.90 -3.08
C VAL A 101 9.32 -7.86 -3.97
N ASN A 102 8.08 -8.09 -4.41
CA ASN A 102 7.42 -7.14 -5.30
C ASN A 102 7.03 -5.87 -4.53
N PRO A 103 7.16 -4.68 -5.13
CA PRO A 103 6.76 -3.43 -4.48
C PRO A 103 5.29 -3.36 -4.05
N HIS A 104 4.39 -4.12 -4.71
CA HIS A 104 2.98 -4.19 -4.33
C HIS A 104 2.74 -5.04 -3.06
N ASP A 105 3.70 -5.89 -2.68
CA ASP A 105 3.59 -6.75 -1.51
C ASP A 105 3.82 -6.01 -0.19
N ILE A 106 4.16 -4.72 -0.25
CA ILE A 106 4.47 -3.86 0.90
C ILE A 106 3.53 -2.64 0.92
N PRO A 107 3.28 -2.03 2.09
CA PRO A 107 2.42 -0.85 2.22
C PRO A 107 2.90 0.29 1.32
N PRO A 108 2.04 1.16 0.76
CA PRO A 108 2.48 2.29 -0.04
C PRO A 108 3.35 3.26 0.77
N ILE A 109 4.12 4.10 0.09
CA ILE A 109 4.75 5.27 0.74
C ILE A 109 3.69 6.33 1.06
N SER A 110 3.96 7.18 2.05
CA SER A 110 3.07 8.25 2.47
C SER A 110 2.63 9.14 1.30
N ALA A 111 3.55 9.57 0.44
CA ALA A 111 3.24 10.41 -0.74
C ALA A 111 2.23 9.75 -1.70
N ALA A 112 2.37 8.45 -1.97
CA ALA A 112 1.44 7.71 -2.81
C ALA A 112 0.07 7.54 -2.13
N PHE A 113 0.08 7.32 -0.81
CA PHE A 113 -1.15 7.23 -0.04
C PHE A 113 -1.92 8.55 0.01
N VAL A 114 -1.24 9.69 0.13
CA VAL A 114 -1.88 11.02 0.12
C VAL A 114 -2.70 11.23 -1.15
N HIS A 115 -2.13 10.94 -2.32
CA HIS A 115 -2.87 11.07 -3.59
C HIS A 115 -4.01 10.08 -3.71
N HIS A 116 -3.84 8.85 -3.21
CA HIS A 116 -4.94 7.89 -3.14
C HIS A 116 -6.08 8.38 -2.25
N SER A 117 -5.77 8.90 -1.06
CA SER A 117 -6.74 9.48 -0.12
C SER A 117 -7.46 10.70 -0.72
N ARG A 118 -6.72 11.55 -1.45
CA ARG A 118 -7.29 12.68 -2.19
C ARG A 118 -8.34 12.23 -3.22
N ARG A 119 -8.15 11.09 -3.89
CA ARG A 119 -9.16 10.55 -4.83
C ARG A 119 -10.33 9.87 -4.15
N VAL A 120 -10.10 9.25 -2.99
CA VAL A 120 -11.13 8.58 -2.19
C VAL A 120 -12.20 9.57 -1.73
N TYR A 121 -11.80 10.77 -1.29
CA TYR A 121 -12.75 11.74 -0.76
C TYR A 121 -13.81 12.17 -1.78
N PRO A 122 -13.48 12.69 -2.99
CA PRO A 122 -14.48 13.03 -4.00
C PRO A 122 -15.34 11.86 -4.41
N GLN A 123 -14.78 10.66 -4.48
CA GLN A 123 -15.57 9.49 -4.82
C GLN A 123 -16.68 9.24 -3.79
N VAL A 124 -16.36 9.36 -2.50
CA VAL A 124 -17.36 9.26 -1.42
C VAL A 124 -18.35 10.42 -1.48
N GLN A 125 -17.88 11.65 -1.73
CA GLN A 125 -18.73 12.83 -1.83
C GLN A 125 -19.78 12.70 -2.95
N VAL A 126 -19.39 12.23 -4.12
CA VAL A 126 -20.30 11.97 -5.24
C VAL A 126 -21.36 10.93 -4.86
N TRP A 127 -20.98 9.86 -4.15
CA TRP A 127 -21.93 8.83 -3.70
C TRP A 127 -22.95 9.32 -2.67
N ILE A 128 -22.63 10.37 -1.90
CA ILE A 128 -23.57 10.98 -0.95
C ILE A 128 -24.32 12.19 -1.53
N GLY A 129 -24.18 12.46 -2.83
CA GLY A 129 -24.91 13.51 -3.54
C GLY A 129 -24.20 14.86 -3.65
N ASN A 130 -22.92 14.93 -3.29
CA ASN A 130 -22.11 16.15 -3.40
C ASN A 130 -21.27 16.13 -4.69
N TYR A 131 -21.75 16.82 -5.72
CA TYR A 131 -21.16 16.78 -7.07
C TYR A 131 -20.18 17.92 -7.40
N ILE A 132 -19.96 18.87 -6.49
CA ILE A 132 -19.14 20.07 -6.74
C ILE A 132 -17.69 19.81 -6.31
N LEU A 133 -17.00 18.92 -7.03
CA LEU A 133 -15.58 18.68 -6.79
C LEU A 133 -14.83 18.59 -8.12
N GLU A 134 -13.85 19.47 -8.28
CA GLU A 134 -13.01 19.51 -9.48
C GLU A 134 -11.87 18.47 -9.38
N PRO A 135 -11.82 17.44 -10.25
CA PRO A 135 -10.88 16.32 -10.10
C PRO A 135 -9.41 16.73 -9.97
N LEU A 136 -8.99 17.82 -10.61
CA LEU A 136 -7.60 18.29 -10.63
C LEU A 136 -7.08 18.70 -9.24
N HIS A 137 -7.96 19.09 -8.32
CA HIS A 137 -7.59 19.38 -6.92
C HIS A 137 -7.47 18.12 -6.06
N TRP A 138 -7.80 16.95 -6.60
CA TRP A 138 -8.00 15.72 -5.82
C TRP A 138 -7.18 14.53 -6.32
N GLY A 139 -5.91 14.76 -6.66
CA GLY A 139 -4.98 13.68 -7.01
C GLY A 139 -5.17 13.13 -8.43
N TRP A 140 -5.76 13.93 -9.32
CA TRP A 140 -5.83 13.70 -10.76
C TRP A 140 -5.06 14.78 -11.51
N LYS A 141 -4.54 14.44 -12.68
CA LYS A 141 -3.90 15.37 -13.62
C LYS A 141 -4.49 15.18 -15.01
N LEU A 142 -4.52 16.26 -15.79
CA LEU A 142 -4.89 16.20 -17.21
C LEU A 142 -3.64 15.93 -18.05
N SER A 143 -3.70 14.91 -18.91
CA SER A 143 -2.66 14.59 -19.89
C SER A 143 -3.36 14.09 -21.15
N ASP A 144 -3.10 14.73 -22.29
CA ASP A 144 -3.69 14.34 -23.58
C ASP A 144 -5.23 14.20 -23.52
N ASP A 145 -5.90 15.18 -22.90
CA ASP A 145 -7.35 15.21 -22.64
C ASP A 145 -7.90 14.06 -21.76
N LEU A 146 -7.00 13.28 -21.15
CA LEU A 146 -7.35 12.22 -20.21
C LEU A 146 -7.03 12.62 -18.78
N LEU A 147 -7.97 12.34 -17.87
CA LEU A 147 -7.71 12.42 -16.43
C LEU A 147 -6.94 11.17 -16.00
N LEU A 148 -5.69 11.37 -15.60
CA LEU A 148 -4.81 10.32 -15.09
C LEU A 148 -4.60 10.50 -13.59
N PRO A 149 -4.57 9.41 -12.81
CA PRO A 149 -4.29 9.51 -11.39
C PRO A 149 -2.84 9.94 -11.17
N ILE A 150 -2.62 10.86 -10.23
CA ILE A 150 -1.28 11.12 -9.70
C ILE A 150 -0.95 9.97 -8.75
N THR A 151 0.06 9.16 -9.10
CA THR A 151 0.41 7.96 -8.32
C THR A 151 1.35 8.29 -7.16
N THR A 152 2.31 9.19 -7.38
CA THR A 152 3.29 9.68 -6.40
C THR A 152 3.99 10.91 -6.96
N GLU A 153 4.46 11.80 -6.09
CA GLU A 153 5.37 12.91 -6.45
C GLU A 153 6.85 12.56 -6.19
N LEU A 154 7.09 11.48 -5.43
CA LEU A 154 8.41 10.97 -5.13
C LEU A 154 8.89 9.97 -6.20
N PRO A 155 10.21 9.85 -6.43
CA PRO A 155 10.75 8.83 -7.30
C PRO A 155 10.35 7.41 -6.82
N PRO A 156 10.23 6.43 -7.73
CA PRO A 156 9.82 5.06 -7.36
C PRO A 156 10.68 4.40 -6.29
N ALA A 157 11.95 4.81 -6.19
CA ALA A 157 12.90 4.42 -5.16
C ALA A 157 14.01 5.49 -5.08
N PRO A 158 14.68 5.67 -3.92
CA PRO A 158 15.92 6.42 -3.84
C PRO A 158 16.95 5.90 -4.85
N ALA A 159 17.76 6.80 -5.42
CA ALA A 159 18.73 6.44 -6.45
C ALA A 159 19.77 5.42 -5.96
N GLU A 160 20.05 5.45 -4.66
CA GLU A 160 20.92 4.55 -3.91
C GLU A 160 20.33 3.14 -3.90
N LEU A 161 19.01 3.03 -3.76
CA LEU A 161 18.28 1.76 -3.68
C LEU A 161 18.26 1.05 -5.05
N LEU A 162 18.22 1.81 -6.14
CA LEU A 162 18.40 1.29 -7.50
C LEU A 162 19.81 0.73 -7.75
N LYS A 163 20.79 1.14 -6.94
CA LYS A 163 22.16 0.63 -6.98
C LYS A 163 22.35 -0.58 -6.05
N VAL A 164 21.38 -0.95 -5.19
CA VAL A 164 21.56 -2.03 -4.21
C VAL A 164 21.75 -3.39 -4.89
N ILE A 165 22.97 -3.93 -4.80
CA ILE A 165 23.32 -5.27 -5.27
C ILE A 165 23.26 -6.24 -4.09
N LYS A 166 22.32 -7.19 -4.14
CA LYS A 166 22.33 -8.34 -3.23
C LYS A 166 23.48 -9.26 -3.60
N CYS A 167 24.47 -9.40 -2.73
CA CYS A 167 25.56 -10.32 -2.95
C CYS A 167 25.28 -11.68 -2.30
N SER A 168 25.72 -12.77 -2.95
CA SER A 168 25.68 -14.14 -2.43
C SER A 168 27.03 -14.59 -1.88
N CYS A 169 27.82 -13.66 -1.32
CA CYS A 169 29.18 -13.91 -0.89
C CYS A 169 29.24 -15.00 0.18
N ALA A 170 30.02 -16.04 -0.03
CA ALA A 170 30.38 -16.97 1.04
C ALA A 170 31.69 -16.47 1.69
N GLY A 171 31.60 -15.66 2.76
CA GLY A 171 32.75 -15.15 3.52
C GLY A 171 32.82 -13.63 3.65
N SER A 172 33.97 -13.12 4.12
CA SER A 172 34.23 -11.67 4.24
C SER A 172 34.20 -11.03 2.85
N CYS A 173 33.32 -10.04 2.65
CA CYS A 173 33.04 -9.42 1.35
C CYS A 173 34.13 -8.43 0.90
N GLU A 174 35.39 -8.78 1.12
CA GLU A 174 36.56 -7.90 0.94
C GLU A 174 37.15 -7.99 -0.46
N SER A 175 36.96 -9.14 -1.13
CA SER A 175 37.54 -9.40 -2.44
C SER A 175 36.67 -8.87 -3.59
N ASN A 176 37.31 -8.33 -4.63
CA ASN A 176 36.69 -7.91 -5.90
C ASN A 176 36.02 -9.05 -6.69
N ARG A 177 36.16 -10.31 -6.25
CA ARG A 177 35.37 -11.44 -6.76
C ARG A 177 33.87 -11.29 -6.48
N PHE A 178 33.53 -10.49 -5.47
CA PHE A 178 32.15 -10.27 -5.06
C PHE A 178 31.56 -9.04 -5.73
N THR A 179 30.33 -9.17 -6.24
CA THR A 179 29.65 -8.11 -7.01
C THR A 179 29.42 -6.83 -6.21
N CYS A 180 29.21 -6.93 -4.89
CA CYS A 180 29.12 -5.77 -4.00
C CYS A 180 30.43 -4.96 -4.02
N ARG A 181 31.58 -5.62 -3.77
CA ARG A 181 32.89 -4.96 -3.74
C ARG A 181 33.31 -4.44 -5.11
N LYS A 182 33.08 -5.23 -6.17
CA LYS A 182 33.40 -4.86 -7.56
C LYS A 182 32.71 -3.56 -7.98
N ASN A 183 31.47 -3.34 -7.54
CA ASN A 183 30.71 -2.14 -7.85
C ASN A 183 30.80 -1.06 -6.75
N GLN A 184 31.65 -1.26 -5.74
CA GLN A 184 31.85 -0.34 -4.61
C GLN A 184 30.55 -0.06 -3.83
N ILE A 185 29.72 -1.08 -3.65
CA ILE A 185 28.42 -0.97 -2.99
C ILE A 185 28.47 -1.68 -1.63
N PRO A 186 28.09 -1.01 -0.53
CA PRO A 186 28.08 -1.64 0.78
C PRO A 186 27.08 -2.80 0.85
N CYS A 187 27.46 -3.86 1.54
CA CYS A 187 26.58 -4.98 1.86
C CYS A 187 25.49 -4.50 2.84
N SER A 188 24.25 -4.85 2.56
CA SER A 188 23.11 -4.53 3.42
C SER A 188 22.46 -5.81 3.97
N ILE A 189 21.41 -5.65 4.78
CA ILE A 189 20.60 -6.77 5.28
C ILE A 189 19.95 -7.60 4.16
N ALA A 190 19.92 -7.06 2.93
CA ALA A 190 19.42 -7.75 1.76
C ALA A 190 20.40 -8.79 1.18
N CYS A 191 21.66 -8.83 1.63
CA CYS A 191 22.65 -9.78 1.13
C CYS A 191 22.38 -11.19 1.68
N LYS A 192 22.43 -12.21 0.81
CA LYS A 192 21.95 -13.57 1.11
C LYS A 192 22.64 -14.23 2.30
N ASN A 193 23.98 -14.14 2.33
CA ASN A 193 24.80 -14.87 3.29
C ASN A 193 25.33 -13.96 4.40
N CYS A 194 25.91 -12.79 4.06
CA CYS A 194 26.48 -11.88 5.06
C CYS A 194 25.44 -11.02 5.77
N LYS A 195 24.30 -10.71 5.12
CA LYS A 195 23.21 -9.86 5.66
C LYS A 195 23.69 -8.52 6.27
N GLY A 196 24.84 -8.01 5.84
CA GLY A 196 25.49 -6.84 6.45
C GLY A 196 25.98 -7.05 7.89
N LEU A 197 25.73 -8.22 8.49
CA LEU A 197 26.14 -8.54 9.86
C LEU A 197 27.59 -9.01 9.86
N ASN A 198 28.46 -8.33 10.62
CA ASN A 198 29.89 -8.64 10.71
C ASN A 198 30.57 -8.72 9.32
N CYS A 199 30.07 -7.94 8.37
CA CYS A 199 30.58 -7.89 7.01
C CYS A 199 31.54 -6.69 6.89
N PRO A 200 32.81 -6.87 6.51
CA PRO A 200 33.75 -5.76 6.35
C PRO A 200 33.37 -4.78 5.23
N ASN A 201 32.40 -5.16 4.39
CA ASN A 201 31.85 -4.32 3.34
C ASN A 201 30.48 -3.74 3.72
N SER A 202 30.03 -3.87 4.98
CA SER A 202 28.82 -3.19 5.48
C SER A 202 29.16 -1.75 5.85
N PRO A 203 28.24 -0.78 5.69
CA PRO A 203 28.44 0.53 6.27
C PRO A 203 28.45 0.40 7.81
N GLU A 204 29.26 1.22 8.48
CA GLU A 204 29.15 1.40 9.92
C GLU A 204 27.76 2.00 10.20
N ILE A 205 27.04 1.46 11.19
CA ILE A 205 25.72 1.98 11.56
C ILE A 205 25.96 3.34 12.21
N ASP A 206 25.88 4.41 11.43
CA ASP A 206 25.82 5.75 11.99
C ASP A 206 24.42 5.91 12.62
N LYS A 207 24.39 6.20 13.93
CA LYS A 207 23.14 6.21 14.72
C LYS A 207 22.31 7.48 14.48
N ASN A 208 22.63 8.27 13.46
CA ASN A 208 22.10 9.62 13.26
C ASN A 208 21.40 9.85 11.91
N ASP A 209 21.26 8.84 11.05
CA ASP A 209 20.53 9.03 9.77
C ASP A 209 19.01 8.87 9.97
N ASP A 210 18.39 9.95 10.44
CA ASP A 210 16.94 10.22 10.33
C ASP A 210 16.53 10.60 8.87
N ASP A 211 17.46 10.60 7.91
CA ASP A 211 17.25 11.14 6.55
C ASP A 211 16.88 10.07 5.50
N MET A 212 16.00 9.12 5.84
CA MET A 212 15.37 8.20 4.86
C MET A 212 13.83 8.22 4.91
N VAL A 213 13.23 9.33 5.37
CA VAL A 213 11.77 9.52 5.47
C VAL A 213 11.13 9.92 4.13
#